data_AF-A0A349WH06-F1
#
_entry.id   AF-A0A349WH06-F1
#
_cell.length_a   1.000
_cell.length_b   1.000
_cell.length_c   1.000
_cell.angle_alpha   90.00
_cell.angle_beta   90.00
_cell.angle_gamma   90.00
#
_symmetry.space_group_name_H-M   'P 1'
#
loop_
_entity.id
_entity.type
_entity.pdbx_description
1 polymer ?
#
loop_
_entity_poly.entity_id
_entity_poly.type
_entity_poly.pdbx_seq_one_letter_code
_entity_poly.pdbx_strand_id
1 'polypeptide(L)'
;MQKILAAFDKCKDSLAAKELCILAKKTLEEVGQEYLVDMVPLTDGGEGFVEILTLQAGGEFIPLCASDSLGRKKELVVGLCELEKLPRMVKGFLSLPDRGRIVIIEMASVVGLADLKRKERNAWKTSTVGIGEVLKYCSTLELDAILLGIGGSSTNDMGLGALSGLGMEIFSESGDLLTFPSPETWSDLAEVSIQKMVSLPPLKIACDVKNSLLGPTGATHQFGAQKGLSSEDIVAVEDEMNKMVQKLGNCFLDAEKNSSDEGSGAAGGIGYGLGLVYDVSMVAGFDLIRTWFNLDQKIKDSEIVIT
;
A
#
# COMPACT_ATOMS: atom_id res chain seq x y z
N MET A 1 25.45 -23.78 -20.32
CA MET A 1 24.80 -22.45 -20.28
C MET A 1 24.74 -22.04 -18.82
N GLN A 2 25.49 -21.00 -18.43
CA GLN A 2 25.50 -20.60 -17.02
C GLN A 2 24.17 -19.94 -16.65
N LYS A 3 23.60 -20.28 -15.50
CA LYS A 3 22.34 -19.69 -15.03
C LYS A 3 22.62 -18.49 -14.15
N ILE A 4 22.10 -17.33 -14.55
CA ILE A 4 22.24 -16.06 -13.83
C ILE A 4 20.87 -15.62 -13.36
N LEU A 5 20.77 -15.22 -12.10
CA LEU A 5 19.60 -14.56 -11.55
C LEU A 5 19.86 -13.05 -11.50
N ALA A 6 19.06 -12.27 -12.22
CA ALA A 6 19.01 -10.82 -12.13
C ALA A 6 17.83 -10.44 -11.24
N ALA A 7 18.10 -10.01 -10.01
CA ALA A 7 17.10 -9.71 -8.99
C ALA A 7 17.29 -8.29 -8.41
N PHE A 8 16.76 -7.28 -9.09
CA PHE A 8 16.98 -5.87 -8.72
C PHE A 8 15.77 -5.26 -8.02
N ASP A 9 16.02 -4.38 -7.04
CA ASP A 9 15.04 -3.37 -6.62
C ASP A 9 15.18 -2.10 -7.48
N LYS A 10 14.20 -1.20 -7.41
CA LYS A 10 14.22 0.08 -8.11
C LYS A 10 15.39 0.97 -7.64
N CYS A 11 15.95 1.71 -8.58
CA CYS A 11 16.75 2.88 -8.25
C CYS A 11 15.80 4.07 -8.03
N LYS A 12 15.64 4.53 -6.78
CA LYS A 12 14.72 5.62 -6.43
C LYS A 12 14.90 6.83 -7.35
N ASP A 13 13.79 7.35 -7.87
CA ASP A 13 13.73 8.47 -8.82
C ASP A 13 14.52 8.23 -10.13
N SER A 14 14.73 6.97 -10.52
CA SER A 14 15.48 6.57 -11.72
C SER A 14 14.82 5.36 -12.42
N LEU A 15 15.49 4.20 -12.50
CA LEU A 15 15.00 3.01 -13.20
C LEU A 15 14.14 2.12 -12.31
N ALA A 16 13.06 1.61 -12.88
CA ALA A 16 12.23 0.59 -12.24
C ALA A 16 12.98 -0.75 -12.15
N ALA A 17 12.61 -1.58 -11.16
CA ALA A 17 13.19 -2.90 -10.94
C ALA A 17 13.19 -3.79 -12.21
N LYS A 18 12.09 -3.74 -12.97
CA LYS A 18 11.94 -4.49 -14.23
C LYS A 18 12.91 -4.01 -15.31
N GLU A 19 13.12 -2.70 -15.40
CA GLU A 19 14.03 -2.10 -16.39
C GLU A 19 15.48 -2.47 -16.09
N LEU A 20 15.87 -2.49 -14.81
CA LEU A 20 17.19 -2.96 -14.37
C LEU A 20 17.42 -4.43 -14.70
N CYS A 21 16.42 -5.29 -14.48
CA CYS A 21 16.51 -6.70 -14.86
C CYS A 21 16.68 -6.88 -16.38
N ILE A 22 15.93 -6.13 -17.19
CA ILE A 22 16.03 -6.15 -18.65
C ILE A 22 17.39 -5.64 -19.10
N LEU A 23 17.90 -4.57 -18.50
CA LEU A 23 19.21 -4.01 -18.80
C LEU A 23 20.31 -5.04 -18.51
N ALA A 24 20.30 -5.66 -17.34
CA ALA A 24 21.28 -6.69 -16.97
C ALA A 24 21.23 -7.87 -17.95
N LYS A 25 20.03 -8.36 -18.29
CA LYS A 25 19.86 -9.43 -19.29
C LYS A 25 20.46 -9.05 -20.65
N LYS A 26 20.11 -7.87 -21.16
CA LYS A 26 20.59 -7.39 -22.46
C LYS A 26 22.12 -7.26 -22.48
N THR A 27 22.71 -6.69 -21.43
CA THR A 27 24.16 -6.54 -21.33
C THR A 27 24.87 -7.90 -21.27
N LEU A 28 24.31 -8.88 -20.54
CA LEU A 28 24.87 -10.23 -20.50
C LEU A 28 24.80 -10.94 -21.86
N GLU A 29 23.72 -10.74 -22.61
CA GLU A 29 23.57 -11.25 -23.98
C GLU A 29 24.59 -10.61 -24.94
N GLU A 30 24.91 -9.33 -24.79
CA GLU A 30 25.90 -8.60 -25.61
C GLU A 30 27.35 -9.07 -25.38
N VAL A 31 27.68 -9.56 -24.19
CA VAL A 31 29.04 -10.06 -23.85
C VAL A 31 29.39 -11.38 -24.56
N GLY A 32 28.42 -12.03 -25.22
CA GLY A 32 28.68 -13.13 -26.16
C GLY A 32 28.88 -14.50 -25.54
N GLN A 33 28.52 -14.70 -24.26
CA GLN A 33 28.40 -16.03 -23.66
C GLN A 33 26.94 -16.49 -23.64
N GLU A 34 26.71 -17.81 -23.76
CA GLU A 34 25.39 -18.38 -23.56
C GLU A 34 25.04 -18.38 -22.06
N TYR A 35 24.37 -17.32 -21.62
CA TYR A 35 23.77 -17.20 -20.28
C TYR A 35 22.27 -17.48 -20.33
N LEU A 36 21.77 -18.24 -19.35
CA LEU A 36 20.34 -18.32 -19.05
C LEU A 36 20.01 -17.29 -17.97
N VAL A 37 19.44 -16.15 -18.35
CA VAL A 37 19.12 -15.08 -17.40
C VAL A 37 17.66 -15.19 -16.94
N ASP A 38 17.48 -15.50 -15.66
CA ASP A 38 16.20 -15.44 -14.95
C ASP A 38 16.06 -14.05 -14.31
N MET A 39 14.92 -13.39 -14.54
CA MET A 39 14.67 -12.01 -14.09
C MET A 39 13.64 -12.01 -12.97
N VAL A 40 13.97 -11.39 -11.85
CA VAL A 40 13.08 -11.24 -10.70
C VAL A 40 13.10 -9.77 -10.25
N PRO A 41 12.23 -8.91 -10.81
CA PRO A 41 12.10 -7.56 -10.30
C PRO A 41 11.56 -7.60 -8.87
N LEU A 42 12.29 -6.99 -7.94
CA LEU A 42 11.95 -6.90 -6.52
C LEU A 42 11.12 -5.64 -6.25
N THR A 43 10.31 -5.69 -5.20
CA THR A 43 9.53 -4.55 -4.69
C THR A 43 9.17 -4.81 -3.23
N ASP A 44 8.99 -3.76 -2.45
CA ASP A 44 8.65 -3.77 -1.02
C ASP A 44 7.17 -3.45 -0.77
N GLY A 45 6.32 -3.55 -1.82
CA GLY A 45 4.93 -3.08 -1.77
C GLY A 45 4.73 -1.67 -2.32
N GLY A 46 5.78 -1.07 -2.89
CA GLY A 46 5.72 0.23 -3.57
C GLY A 46 5.58 0.09 -5.09
N GLU A 47 6.28 0.96 -5.82
CA GLU A 47 6.23 1.04 -7.28
C GLU A 47 6.41 -0.32 -7.98
N GLY A 48 5.52 -0.62 -8.92
CA GLY A 48 5.55 -1.82 -9.75
C GLY A 48 4.93 -3.06 -9.09
N PHE A 49 4.44 -2.95 -7.85
CA PHE A 49 3.88 -4.06 -7.09
C PHE A 49 2.72 -4.77 -7.81
N VAL A 50 1.77 -3.99 -8.34
CA VAL A 50 0.65 -4.56 -9.11
C VAL A 50 1.14 -5.25 -10.37
N GLU A 51 1.99 -4.60 -11.16
CA GLU A 51 2.47 -5.15 -12.43
C GLU A 51 3.25 -6.46 -12.21
N ILE A 52 4.24 -6.44 -11.32
CA ILE A 52 5.16 -7.54 -11.05
C ILE A 52 4.39 -8.79 -10.59
N LEU A 53 3.52 -8.63 -9.59
CA LEU A 53 2.83 -9.78 -9.01
C LEU A 53 1.75 -10.35 -9.92
N THR A 54 1.01 -9.47 -10.62
CA THR A 54 -0.08 -9.88 -11.51
C THR A 54 0.47 -10.63 -12.72
N LEU A 55 1.53 -10.13 -13.37
CA LEU A 55 2.16 -10.81 -14.49
C LEU A 55 2.72 -12.17 -14.08
N GLN A 56 3.38 -12.23 -12.91
CA GLN A 56 3.95 -13.48 -12.42
C GLN A 56 2.90 -14.53 -12.07
N ALA A 57 1.71 -14.10 -11.63
CA ALA A 57 0.57 -14.96 -11.38
C ALA A 57 -0.23 -15.34 -12.65
N GLY A 58 0.11 -14.77 -13.81
CA GLY A 58 -0.70 -14.91 -15.03
C GLY A 58 -2.12 -14.33 -14.86
N GLY A 59 -2.22 -13.25 -14.08
CA GLY A 59 -3.46 -12.52 -13.82
C GLY A 59 -3.79 -11.49 -14.91
N GLU A 60 -4.87 -10.75 -14.67
CA GLU A 60 -5.40 -9.73 -15.57
C GLU A 60 -5.37 -8.35 -14.91
N PHE A 61 -5.29 -7.29 -15.71
CA PHE A 61 -5.38 -5.91 -15.22
C PHE A 61 -6.78 -5.35 -15.41
N ILE A 62 -7.32 -4.74 -14.35
CA ILE A 62 -8.59 -4.03 -14.39
C ILE A 62 -8.30 -2.53 -14.39
N PRO A 63 -8.64 -1.78 -15.45
CA PRO A 63 -8.50 -0.33 -15.47
C PRO A 63 -9.56 0.31 -14.57
N LEU A 64 -9.14 1.30 -13.78
CA LEU A 64 -9.99 2.06 -12.86
C LEU A 64 -9.67 3.55 -12.93
N CYS A 65 -10.58 4.35 -12.37
CA CYS A 65 -10.37 5.78 -12.15
C CYS A 65 -10.70 6.10 -10.70
N ALA A 66 -9.77 6.76 -10.00
CA ALA A 66 -9.92 7.15 -8.61
C ALA A 66 -9.37 8.55 -8.37
N SER A 67 -9.75 9.14 -7.23
CA SER A 67 -9.20 10.39 -6.74
C SER A 67 -7.76 10.19 -6.28
N ASP A 68 -6.83 11.04 -6.71
CA ASP A 68 -5.48 11.08 -6.17
C ASP A 68 -5.46 11.71 -4.78
N SER A 69 -4.27 11.81 -4.19
CA SER A 69 -4.11 12.36 -2.84
C SER A 69 -4.55 13.82 -2.68
N LEU A 70 -4.80 14.56 -3.77
CA LEU A 70 -5.31 15.93 -3.78
C LEU A 70 -6.75 16.03 -4.31
N GLY A 71 -7.42 14.89 -4.54
CA GLY A 71 -8.80 14.83 -5.03
C GLY A 71 -8.94 14.92 -6.57
N ARG A 72 -7.84 14.90 -7.32
CA ARG A 72 -7.87 14.95 -8.80
C ARG A 72 -8.11 13.55 -9.33
N LYS A 73 -8.94 13.38 -10.36
CA LYS A 73 -9.16 12.06 -10.96
C LYS A 73 -7.93 11.58 -11.74
N LYS A 74 -7.58 10.32 -11.56
CA LYS A 74 -6.45 9.64 -12.20
C LYS A 74 -6.84 8.23 -12.63
N GLU A 75 -6.35 7.81 -13.78
CA GLU A 75 -6.46 6.44 -14.26
C GLU A 75 -5.36 5.57 -13.63
N LEU A 76 -5.72 4.34 -13.27
CA LEU A 76 -4.82 3.34 -12.73
C LEU A 76 -5.28 1.94 -13.12
N VAL A 77 -4.51 0.94 -12.72
CA VAL A 77 -4.87 -0.47 -12.85
C VAL A 77 -4.74 -1.19 -11.51
N VAL A 78 -5.60 -2.18 -11.30
CA VAL A 78 -5.42 -3.19 -10.25
C VAL A 78 -5.23 -4.55 -10.89
N GLY A 79 -4.60 -5.48 -10.18
CA GLY A 79 -4.33 -6.82 -10.66
C GLY A 79 -5.34 -7.82 -10.14
N LEU A 80 -5.99 -8.61 -10.99
CA LEU A 80 -6.87 -9.71 -10.59
C LEU A 80 -6.18 -11.05 -10.87
N CYS A 81 -6.05 -11.89 -9.84
CA CYS A 81 -5.41 -13.19 -9.94
C CYS A 81 -6.32 -14.30 -9.43
N GLU A 82 -6.31 -15.44 -10.12
CA GLU A 82 -6.92 -16.68 -9.65
C GLU A 82 -5.99 -17.39 -8.66
N LEU A 83 -6.51 -17.80 -7.51
CA LEU A 83 -5.72 -18.40 -6.44
C LEU A 83 -5.12 -19.75 -6.84
N GLU A 84 -5.73 -20.47 -7.77
CA GLU A 84 -5.24 -21.74 -8.31
C GLU A 84 -3.94 -21.58 -9.10
N LYS A 85 -3.71 -20.40 -9.67
CA LYS A 85 -2.49 -20.07 -10.41
C LYS A 85 -1.34 -19.63 -9.50
N LEU A 86 -1.64 -19.27 -8.25
CA LEU A 86 -0.62 -18.85 -7.30
C LEU A 86 0.18 -20.06 -6.77
N PRO A 87 1.50 -19.90 -6.54
CA PRO A 87 2.29 -20.92 -5.87
C PRO A 87 1.69 -21.30 -4.51
N ARG A 88 1.71 -22.59 -4.16
CA ARG A 88 1.18 -23.10 -2.88
C ARG A 88 1.78 -22.38 -1.67
N MET A 89 3.07 -22.01 -1.73
CA MET A 89 3.75 -21.26 -0.69
C MET A 89 3.19 -19.84 -0.50
N VAL A 90 2.75 -19.17 -1.56
CA VAL A 90 2.10 -17.85 -1.49
C VAL A 90 0.74 -17.98 -0.79
N LYS A 91 -0.06 -18.97 -1.19
CA LYS A 91 -1.35 -19.23 -0.54
C LYS A 91 -1.18 -19.51 0.95
N GLY A 92 -0.19 -20.31 1.33
CA GLY A 92 0.14 -20.57 2.73
C GLY A 92 0.59 -19.31 3.48
N PHE A 93 1.48 -18.52 2.88
CA PHE A 93 2.01 -17.29 3.49
C PHE A 93 0.93 -16.24 3.73
N LEU A 94 0.02 -16.06 2.77
CA LEU A 94 -1.10 -15.11 2.86
C LEU A 94 -2.35 -15.71 3.54
N SER A 95 -2.31 -16.98 3.97
CA SER A 95 -3.45 -17.71 4.54
C SER A 95 -4.70 -17.69 3.63
N LEU A 96 -4.50 -17.98 2.34
CA LEU A 96 -5.54 -17.97 1.30
C LEU A 96 -6.12 -19.38 1.07
N PRO A 97 -7.39 -19.49 0.64
CA PRO A 97 -7.97 -20.75 0.22
C PRO A 97 -7.30 -21.30 -1.06
N ASP A 98 -7.59 -22.56 -1.37
CA ASP A 98 -6.98 -23.23 -2.52
C ASP A 98 -7.46 -22.70 -3.87
N ARG A 99 -8.67 -22.14 -3.90
CA ARG A 99 -9.42 -21.68 -5.06
C ARG A 99 -10.05 -20.32 -4.77
N GLY A 100 -10.30 -19.54 -5.81
CA GLY A 100 -10.93 -18.24 -5.69
C GLY A 100 -10.13 -17.11 -6.33
N ARG A 101 -10.32 -15.88 -5.87
CA ARG A 101 -9.70 -14.70 -6.48
C ARG A 101 -9.10 -13.75 -5.44
N ILE A 102 -7.97 -13.15 -5.81
CA ILE A 102 -7.34 -12.06 -5.06
C ILE A 102 -7.16 -10.87 -5.99
N VAL A 103 -7.41 -9.67 -5.46
CA VAL A 103 -7.04 -8.43 -6.14
C VAL A 103 -5.77 -7.86 -5.51
N ILE A 104 -4.85 -7.38 -6.34
CA ILE A 104 -3.60 -6.75 -5.96
C ILE A 104 -3.75 -5.25 -6.25
N ILE A 105 -3.48 -4.43 -5.23
CA ILE A 105 -3.61 -2.97 -5.28
C ILE A 105 -2.29 -2.36 -4.84
N GLU A 106 -1.87 -1.29 -5.51
CA GLU A 106 -0.69 -0.52 -5.16
C GLU A 106 -1.12 0.89 -4.77
N MET A 107 -0.90 1.25 -3.50
CA MET A 107 -1.28 2.55 -2.95
C MET A 107 -0.58 3.71 -3.67
N ALA A 108 0.70 3.55 -4.03
CA ALA A 108 1.45 4.56 -4.77
C ALA A 108 0.85 4.89 -6.14
N SER A 109 0.14 3.96 -6.77
CA SER A 109 -0.54 4.22 -8.05
C SER A 109 -1.71 5.21 -7.93
N VAL A 110 -2.27 5.34 -6.73
CA VAL A 110 -3.43 6.20 -6.43
C VAL A 110 -3.02 7.46 -5.67
N VAL A 111 -2.29 7.29 -4.57
CA VAL A 111 -1.91 8.36 -3.63
C VAL A 111 -0.39 8.39 -3.43
N GLY A 112 0.36 8.25 -4.52
CA GLY A 112 1.81 8.18 -4.50
C GLY A 112 2.50 9.51 -4.28
N LEU A 113 3.61 9.49 -3.55
CA LEU A 113 4.48 10.65 -3.36
C LEU A 113 5.16 11.12 -4.66
N ALA A 114 5.43 10.16 -5.57
CA ALA A 114 6.01 10.43 -6.88
C ALA A 114 5.04 11.15 -7.83
N ASP A 115 3.73 11.05 -7.61
CA ASP A 115 2.71 11.76 -8.40
C ASP A 115 2.67 13.27 -8.09
N LEU A 116 3.25 13.68 -6.96
CA LEU A 116 3.22 15.06 -6.50
C LEU A 116 4.51 15.79 -6.85
N LYS A 117 4.37 16.97 -7.45
CA LYS A 117 5.48 17.93 -7.52
C LYS A 117 5.90 18.28 -6.09
N ARG A 118 7.18 18.60 -5.89
CA ARG A 118 7.70 18.97 -4.55
C ARG A 118 6.88 20.05 -3.84
N LYS A 119 6.35 21.03 -4.58
CA LYS A 119 5.50 22.12 -4.06
C LYS A 119 4.05 21.71 -3.71
N GLU A 120 3.61 20.55 -4.20
CA GLU A 120 2.27 19.99 -3.94
C GLU A 120 2.28 19.04 -2.74
N ARG A 121 3.46 18.62 -2.28
CA ARG A 121 3.61 17.76 -1.09
C ARG A 121 3.22 18.55 0.16
N ASN A 122 2.09 18.20 0.72
CA ASN A 122 1.61 18.75 1.98
C ASN A 122 0.70 17.72 2.68
N ALA A 123 1.25 17.01 3.67
CA ALA A 123 0.52 15.95 4.35
C ALA A 123 -0.67 16.42 5.19
N TRP A 124 -0.82 17.74 5.46
CA TRP A 124 -2.04 18.29 6.03
C TRP A 124 -3.25 18.12 5.10
N LYS A 125 -3.01 18.18 3.78
CA LYS A 125 -4.07 18.28 2.77
C LYS A 125 -4.30 16.98 2.02
N THR A 126 -3.35 16.05 2.08
CA THR A 126 -3.44 14.80 1.32
C THR A 126 -4.34 13.78 2.02
N SER A 127 -5.14 13.06 1.24
CA SER A 127 -6.11 12.08 1.74
C SER A 127 -6.06 10.75 0.99
N THR A 128 -6.46 9.68 1.66
CA THR A 128 -6.57 8.32 1.10
C THR A 128 -7.93 7.99 0.51
N VAL A 129 -8.82 8.97 0.28
CA VAL A 129 -10.16 8.76 -0.31
C VAL A 129 -10.11 7.92 -1.58
N GLY A 130 -9.13 8.14 -2.46
CA GLY A 130 -8.94 7.32 -3.66
C GLY A 130 -8.76 5.83 -3.39
N ILE A 131 -8.05 5.47 -2.32
CA ILE A 131 -7.90 4.06 -1.93
C ILE A 131 -9.25 3.48 -1.52
N GLY A 132 -10.05 4.26 -0.79
CA GLY A 132 -11.42 3.88 -0.44
C GLY A 132 -12.30 3.68 -1.68
N GLU A 133 -12.19 4.55 -2.68
CA GLU A 133 -12.89 4.41 -3.97
C GLU A 133 -12.50 3.12 -4.69
N VAL A 134 -11.20 2.78 -4.74
CA VAL A 134 -10.70 1.53 -5.34
C VAL A 134 -11.20 0.31 -4.58
N LEU A 135 -11.08 0.31 -3.24
CA LEU A 135 -11.52 -0.80 -2.41
C LEU A 135 -13.05 -1.00 -2.51
N LYS A 136 -13.82 0.08 -2.61
CA LYS A 136 -15.27 0.03 -2.84
C LYS A 136 -15.63 -0.55 -4.20
N TYR A 137 -14.84 -0.30 -5.24
CA TYR A 137 -15.01 -1.02 -6.50
C TYR A 137 -14.71 -2.51 -6.31
N CYS A 138 -13.58 -2.85 -5.66
CA CYS A 138 -13.20 -4.23 -5.39
C CYS A 138 -14.25 -5.00 -4.57
N SER A 139 -15.01 -4.33 -3.69
CA SER A 139 -16.10 -4.96 -2.93
C SER A 139 -17.26 -5.45 -3.80
N THR A 140 -17.34 -5.01 -5.06
CA THR A 140 -18.34 -5.47 -6.03
C THR A 140 -17.91 -6.74 -6.77
N LEU A 141 -16.65 -7.14 -6.62
CA LEU A 141 -16.09 -8.36 -7.17
C LEU A 141 -16.18 -9.47 -6.12
N GLU A 142 -16.38 -10.73 -6.54
CA GLU A 142 -16.34 -11.85 -5.60
C GLU A 142 -14.88 -12.24 -5.38
N LEU A 143 -14.30 -11.73 -4.29
CA LEU A 143 -12.90 -11.88 -3.92
C LEU A 143 -12.79 -12.61 -2.58
N ASP A 144 -11.75 -13.41 -2.44
CA ASP A 144 -11.41 -14.11 -1.19
C ASP A 144 -10.43 -13.29 -0.34
N ALA A 145 -9.66 -12.40 -0.97
CA ALA A 145 -8.76 -11.48 -0.30
C ALA A 145 -8.43 -10.26 -1.17
N ILE A 146 -7.92 -9.22 -0.52
CA ILE A 146 -7.28 -8.07 -1.15
C ILE A 146 -5.83 -8.00 -0.67
N LEU A 147 -4.88 -7.92 -1.59
CA LEU A 147 -3.46 -7.67 -1.29
C LEU A 147 -3.13 -6.22 -1.63
N LEU A 148 -2.83 -5.42 -0.61
CA LEU A 148 -2.54 -3.99 -0.73
C LEU A 148 -1.06 -3.71 -0.43
N GLY A 149 -0.31 -3.30 -1.44
CA GLY A 149 1.02 -2.71 -1.27
C GLY A 149 0.89 -1.24 -0.89
N ILE A 150 1.53 -0.84 0.22
CA ILE A 150 1.39 0.52 0.79
C ILE A 150 2.67 1.37 0.69
N GLY A 151 3.69 0.91 -0.03
CA GLY A 151 4.92 1.66 -0.23
C GLY A 151 4.68 2.96 -1.01
N GLY A 152 5.45 4.01 -0.72
CA GLY A 152 5.49 5.23 -1.54
C GLY A 152 4.32 6.21 -1.39
N SER A 153 3.55 6.16 -0.31
CA SER A 153 2.40 7.05 -0.04
C SER A 153 2.75 8.54 0.13
N SER A 154 1.87 9.44 -0.28
CA SER A 154 1.93 10.90 -0.02
C SER A 154 1.08 11.38 1.18
N THR A 155 0.38 10.47 1.86
CA THR A 155 -0.67 10.78 2.84
C THR A 155 -0.23 10.58 4.30
N ASN A 156 -0.88 11.26 5.24
CA ASN A 156 -0.70 11.08 6.70
C ASN A 156 -2.02 11.22 7.45
N ASP A 157 -3.08 10.63 6.91
CA ASP A 157 -4.48 10.83 7.30
C ASP A 157 -5.07 9.68 8.12
N MET A 158 -4.23 8.80 8.69
CA MET A 158 -4.64 7.65 9.50
C MET A 158 -5.56 6.65 8.76
N GLY A 159 -5.63 6.70 7.42
CA GLY A 159 -6.58 5.91 6.63
C GLY A 159 -8.03 6.39 6.70
N LEU A 160 -8.31 7.54 7.32
CA LEU A 160 -9.67 8.09 7.42
C LEU A 160 -10.26 8.44 6.04
N GLY A 161 -9.42 8.89 5.10
CA GLY A 161 -9.83 9.04 3.71
C GLY A 161 -10.33 7.73 3.11
N ALA A 162 -9.58 6.64 3.27
CA ALA A 162 -9.95 5.33 2.74
C ALA A 162 -11.26 4.82 3.37
N LEU A 163 -11.43 4.94 4.69
CA LEU A 163 -12.69 4.61 5.35
C LEU A 163 -13.86 5.47 4.84
N SER A 164 -13.64 6.77 4.61
CA SER A 164 -14.66 7.65 4.03
C SER A 164 -15.09 7.19 2.63
N GLY A 165 -14.13 6.86 1.76
CA GLY A 165 -14.42 6.29 0.44
C GLY A 165 -15.18 4.96 0.49
N LEU A 166 -15.04 4.20 1.57
CA LEU A 166 -15.74 2.94 1.85
C LEU A 166 -17.13 3.12 2.50
N GLY A 167 -17.53 4.35 2.81
CA GLY A 167 -18.87 4.67 3.33
C GLY A 167 -18.90 5.15 4.77
N MET A 168 -17.75 5.39 5.41
CA MET A 168 -17.71 6.07 6.70
C MET A 168 -18.11 7.53 6.52
N GLU A 169 -19.13 7.96 7.24
CA GLU A 169 -19.59 9.34 7.21
C GLU A 169 -18.92 10.10 8.36
N ILE A 170 -18.24 11.19 8.04
CA ILE A 170 -17.57 12.06 9.00
C ILE A 170 -18.25 13.42 8.93
N PHE A 171 -18.82 13.88 10.03
CA PHE A 171 -19.53 15.15 10.10
C PHE A 171 -18.71 16.20 10.83
N SER A 172 -18.77 17.43 10.33
CA SER A 172 -18.21 18.59 11.01
C SER A 172 -19.06 19.05 12.19
N GLU A 173 -18.56 19.98 13.00
CA GLU A 173 -19.33 20.67 14.05
C GLU A 173 -20.54 21.45 13.50
N SER A 174 -20.51 21.86 12.23
CA SER A 174 -21.65 22.49 11.54
C SER A 174 -22.71 21.48 11.07
N GLY A 175 -22.43 20.17 11.18
CA GLY A 175 -23.29 19.09 10.68
C GLY A 175 -23.10 18.78 9.19
N ASP A 176 -22.07 19.36 8.55
CA ASP A 176 -21.77 19.10 7.14
C ASP A 176 -20.95 17.81 6.98
N LEU A 177 -21.22 17.05 5.92
CA LEU A 177 -20.44 15.85 5.60
C LEU A 177 -19.06 16.24 5.04
N LEU A 178 -17.99 15.78 5.68
CA LEU A 178 -16.62 15.92 5.19
C LEU A 178 -16.34 14.87 4.10
N THR A 179 -16.40 15.30 2.84
CA THR A 179 -16.24 14.42 1.67
C THR A 179 -14.79 14.10 1.30
N PHE A 180 -13.83 14.88 1.84
CA PHE A 180 -12.40 14.68 1.61
C PHE A 180 -11.62 14.90 2.91
N PRO A 181 -11.73 13.98 3.89
CA PRO A 181 -11.10 14.15 5.17
C PRO A 181 -9.57 14.04 5.05
N SER A 182 -8.89 14.99 5.65
CA SER A 182 -7.43 15.07 5.77
C SER A 182 -7.07 15.66 7.14
N PRO A 183 -5.81 15.62 7.59
CA PRO A 183 -5.43 16.23 8.86
C PRO A 183 -5.89 17.69 9.04
N GLU A 184 -5.97 18.47 7.96
CA GLU A 184 -6.45 19.86 7.98
C GLU A 184 -7.91 19.99 8.44
N THR A 185 -8.71 18.93 8.30
CA THR A 185 -10.15 18.94 8.59
C THR A 185 -10.52 18.38 9.97
N TRP A 186 -9.55 17.85 10.72
CA TRP A 186 -9.82 17.08 11.94
C TRP A 186 -10.25 17.92 13.14
N SER A 187 -9.83 19.19 13.19
CA SER A 187 -10.27 20.14 14.21
C SER A 187 -11.79 20.28 14.21
N ASP A 188 -12.38 20.23 13.00
CA ASP A 188 -13.80 20.49 12.78
C ASP A 188 -14.65 19.20 12.91
N LEU A 189 -14.04 18.03 13.12
CA LEU A 189 -14.75 16.74 13.21
C LEU A 189 -15.55 16.65 14.51
N ALA A 190 -16.86 16.40 14.39
CA ALA A 190 -17.79 16.22 15.50
C ALA A 190 -18.28 14.77 15.66
N GLU A 191 -18.68 14.11 14.58
CA GLU A 191 -19.32 12.79 14.63
C GLU A 191 -18.80 11.87 13.52
N VAL A 192 -18.70 10.57 13.82
CA VAL A 192 -18.38 9.51 12.85
C VAL A 192 -19.50 8.47 12.86
N SER A 193 -19.98 8.10 11.68
CA SER A 193 -20.96 7.04 11.48
C SER A 193 -20.44 5.98 10.51
N ILE A 194 -20.59 4.71 10.90
CA ILE A 194 -20.19 3.53 10.11
C ILE A 194 -21.37 2.76 9.52
N GLN A 195 -22.58 3.34 9.55
CA GLN A 195 -23.80 2.63 9.15
C GLN A 195 -23.83 2.24 7.67
N LYS A 196 -23.08 2.97 6.81
CA LYS A 196 -23.04 2.78 5.36
C LYS A 196 -21.75 2.11 4.86
N MET A 197 -20.98 1.52 5.78
CA MET A 197 -19.75 0.83 5.42
C MET A 197 -20.03 -0.34 4.48
N VAL A 198 -19.27 -0.42 3.38
CA VAL A 198 -19.28 -1.60 2.51
C VAL A 198 -18.48 -2.73 3.15
N SER A 199 -18.90 -3.97 2.95
CA SER A 199 -18.13 -5.14 3.38
C SER A 199 -16.93 -5.37 2.46
N LEU A 200 -15.80 -5.78 3.03
CA LEU A 200 -14.60 -6.20 2.28
C LEU A 200 -14.19 -7.61 2.70
N PRO A 201 -13.57 -8.40 1.80
CA PRO A 201 -12.85 -9.61 2.19
C PRO A 201 -11.60 -9.23 3.02
N PRO A 202 -10.91 -10.22 3.64
CA PRO A 202 -9.68 -9.97 4.37
C PRO A 202 -8.64 -9.18 3.57
N LEU A 203 -8.04 -8.19 4.23
CA LEU A 203 -7.02 -7.30 3.68
C LEU A 203 -5.64 -7.77 4.14
N LYS A 204 -4.77 -8.08 3.17
CA LYS A 204 -3.36 -8.40 3.38
C LYS A 204 -2.55 -7.18 2.98
N ILE A 205 -1.91 -6.53 3.95
CA ILE A 205 -1.15 -5.29 3.70
C ILE A 205 0.34 -5.62 3.67
N ALA A 206 0.97 -5.43 2.52
CA ALA A 206 2.40 -5.64 2.35
C ALA A 206 3.18 -4.42 2.87
N CYS A 207 3.97 -4.64 3.93
CA CYS A 207 4.67 -3.58 4.64
C CYS A 207 5.93 -4.10 5.33
N ASP A 208 7.05 -3.40 5.13
CA ASP A 208 8.33 -3.72 5.78
C ASP A 208 8.66 -2.79 6.97
N VAL A 209 7.81 -1.80 7.25
CA VAL A 209 8.03 -0.86 8.37
C VAL A 209 7.25 -1.29 9.61
N LYS A 210 7.92 -1.21 10.77
CA LYS A 210 7.35 -1.57 12.09
C LYS A 210 6.89 -0.36 12.90
N ASN A 211 6.98 0.84 12.33
CA ASN A 211 6.63 2.10 12.98
C ASN A 211 5.18 2.08 13.47
N SER A 212 4.98 2.52 14.72
CA SER A 212 3.66 2.76 15.31
C SER A 212 2.98 3.96 14.65
N LEU A 213 1.68 4.15 14.90
CA LEU A 213 0.95 5.31 14.38
C LEU A 213 1.53 6.61 14.94
N LEU A 214 1.73 6.62 16.26
CA LEU A 214 2.11 7.78 17.06
C LEU A 214 3.47 7.58 17.74
N GLY A 215 4.03 8.67 18.25
CA GLY A 215 5.24 8.75 19.05
C GLY A 215 6.51 9.07 18.25
N PRO A 216 7.69 9.09 18.90
CA PRO A 216 8.96 9.47 18.25
C PRO A 216 9.35 8.58 17.06
N THR A 217 8.91 7.32 17.10
CA THR A 217 9.06 6.35 16.01
C THR A 217 7.81 6.24 15.14
N GLY A 218 6.87 7.16 15.30
CA GLY A 218 5.55 7.17 14.66
C GLY A 218 5.56 7.61 13.20
N ALA A 219 4.39 7.52 12.55
CA ALA A 219 4.24 7.81 11.13
C ALA A 219 4.71 9.22 10.75
N THR A 220 4.25 10.23 11.50
CA THR A 220 4.51 11.65 11.22
C THR A 220 5.97 12.01 11.45
N HIS A 221 6.54 11.58 12.58
CA HIS A 221 7.93 11.87 12.91
C HIS A 221 8.92 11.24 11.94
N GLN A 222 8.64 10.04 11.44
CA GLN A 222 9.57 9.30 10.57
C GLN A 222 9.40 9.64 9.09
N PHE A 223 8.17 9.91 8.65
CA PHE A 223 7.86 10.05 7.21
C PHE A 223 7.23 11.40 6.84
N GLY A 224 6.89 12.27 7.79
CA GLY A 224 6.23 13.55 7.54
C GLY A 224 7.08 14.52 6.71
N ALA A 225 8.38 14.62 6.99
CA ALA A 225 9.28 15.55 6.30
C ALA A 225 9.34 15.30 4.78
N GLN A 226 9.46 14.05 4.34
CA GLN A 226 9.46 13.70 2.91
C GLN A 226 8.11 13.96 2.23
N LYS A 227 7.01 13.95 3.01
CA LYS A 227 5.63 14.27 2.58
C LYS A 227 5.32 15.78 2.66
N GLY A 228 6.32 16.62 2.96
CA GLY A 228 6.23 18.08 2.88
C GLY A 228 5.83 18.79 4.17
N LEU A 229 5.89 18.11 5.32
CA LEU A 229 5.71 18.77 6.62
C LEU A 229 7.00 19.46 7.09
N SER A 230 6.87 20.67 7.63
CA SER A 230 7.94 21.31 8.42
C SER A 230 8.12 20.63 9.78
N SER A 231 9.17 20.99 10.51
CA SER A 231 9.40 20.48 11.87
C SER A 231 8.26 20.85 12.81
N GLU A 232 7.71 22.06 12.66
CA GLU A 232 6.57 22.57 13.42
C GLU A 232 5.28 21.83 13.04
N ASP A 233 5.07 21.60 11.73
CA ASP A 233 3.92 20.85 11.24
C ASP A 233 3.93 19.40 11.71
N ILE A 234 5.10 18.76 11.81
CA ILE A 234 5.20 17.38 12.31
C ILE A 234 4.62 17.29 13.73
N VAL A 235 4.95 18.24 14.61
CA VAL A 235 4.40 18.27 15.98
C VAL A 235 2.88 18.51 15.95
N ALA A 236 2.43 19.48 15.15
CA ALA A 236 1.01 19.82 15.08
C ALA A 236 0.14 18.71 14.47
N VAL A 237 0.61 18.03 13.40
CA VAL A 237 -0.09 16.86 12.82
C VAL A 237 -0.12 15.71 13.83
N GLU A 238 0.98 15.46 14.54
CA GLU A 238 1.03 14.42 15.56
C GLU A 238 0.03 14.69 16.71
N ASP A 239 -0.09 15.93 17.15
CA ASP A 239 -1.07 16.34 18.16
C ASP A 239 -2.51 16.13 17.66
N GLU A 240 -2.81 16.47 16.41
CA GLU A 240 -4.12 16.22 15.81
C GLU A 240 -4.40 14.72 15.62
N MET A 241 -3.41 13.91 15.25
CA MET A 241 -3.55 12.45 15.19
C MET A 241 -3.83 11.86 16.58
N ASN A 242 -3.15 12.33 17.62
CA ASN A 242 -3.40 11.91 19.01
C ASN A 242 -4.85 12.20 19.42
N LYS A 243 -5.34 13.43 19.18
CA LYS A 243 -6.74 13.79 19.45
C LYS A 243 -7.70 12.91 18.65
N MET A 244 -7.37 12.62 17.39
CA MET A 244 -8.18 11.80 16.53
C MET A 244 -8.29 10.35 17.03
N VAL A 245 -7.20 9.73 17.50
CA VAL A 245 -7.24 8.40 18.12
C VAL A 245 -8.22 8.38 19.31
N GLN A 246 -8.20 9.41 20.15
CA GLN A 246 -9.11 9.53 21.29
C GLN A 246 -10.57 9.70 20.84
N LYS A 247 -10.83 10.52 19.80
CA LYS A 247 -12.17 10.66 19.20
C LYS A 247 -12.68 9.32 18.64
N LEU A 248 -11.84 8.60 17.90
CA LEU A 248 -12.15 7.28 17.32
C LEU A 248 -12.37 6.23 18.40
N GLY A 249 -11.72 6.33 19.56
CA GLY A 249 -11.94 5.45 20.72
C GLY A 249 -13.39 5.44 21.24
N ASN A 250 -14.16 6.50 20.97
CA ASN A 250 -15.59 6.53 21.29
C ASN A 250 -16.45 5.67 20.36
N CYS A 251 -15.94 5.39 19.15
CA CYS A 251 -16.63 4.61 18.12
C CYS A 251 -16.06 3.19 17.97
N PHE A 252 -14.78 3.01 18.27
CA PHE A 252 -14.03 1.77 18.08
C PHE A 252 -13.25 1.43 19.35
N LEU A 253 -13.61 0.32 19.99
CA LEU A 253 -13.08 -0.07 21.30
C LEU A 253 -11.55 -0.20 21.33
N ASP A 254 -10.96 -0.71 20.24
CA ASP A 254 -9.53 -0.99 20.15
C ASP A 254 -8.71 0.14 19.49
N ALA A 255 -9.29 1.30 19.21
CA ALA A 255 -8.59 2.38 18.50
C ALA A 255 -7.28 2.81 19.18
N GLU A 256 -7.30 3.06 20.49
CA GLU A 256 -6.10 3.48 21.21
C GLU A 256 -5.04 2.38 21.23
N LYS A 257 -5.45 1.13 21.49
CA LYS A 257 -4.55 -0.04 21.47
C LYS A 257 -3.91 -0.24 20.09
N ASN A 258 -4.71 -0.24 19.04
CA ASN A 258 -4.25 -0.49 17.66
C ASN A 258 -3.30 0.61 17.16
N SER A 259 -3.36 1.82 17.72
CA SER A 259 -2.42 2.90 17.37
C SER A 259 -0.97 2.59 17.77
N SER A 260 -0.78 1.65 18.71
CA SER A 260 0.53 1.22 19.20
C SER A 260 1.04 -0.08 18.56
N ASP A 261 0.25 -0.71 17.69
CA ASP A 261 0.63 -1.96 17.04
C ASP A 261 1.81 -1.75 16.07
N GLU A 262 2.67 -2.76 15.93
CA GLU A 262 3.77 -2.71 14.97
C GLU A 262 3.23 -2.53 13.54
N GLY A 263 3.74 -1.52 12.84
CA GLY A 263 3.33 -1.20 11.46
C GLY A 263 2.05 -0.38 11.34
N SER A 264 1.38 -0.05 12.45
CA SER A 264 0.17 0.80 12.44
C SER A 264 0.40 2.18 11.82
N GLY A 265 1.63 2.71 11.84
CA GLY A 265 1.99 3.99 11.21
C GLY A 265 2.45 3.90 9.75
N ALA A 266 2.51 2.70 9.19
CA ALA A 266 2.90 2.52 7.81
C ALA A 266 2.01 3.34 6.86
N ALA A 267 2.65 3.96 5.86
CA ALA A 267 1.97 4.77 4.86
C ALA A 267 1.03 5.86 5.43
N GLY A 268 1.40 6.45 6.57
CA GLY A 268 0.57 7.49 7.19
C GLY A 268 -0.63 6.97 7.97
N GLY A 269 -0.63 5.67 8.31
CA GLY A 269 -1.64 5.06 9.17
C GLY A 269 -2.76 4.34 8.45
N ILE A 270 -2.61 4.01 7.16
CA ILE A 270 -3.70 3.37 6.40
C ILE A 270 -4.08 1.99 6.97
N GLY A 271 -3.10 1.21 7.42
CA GLY A 271 -3.33 -0.09 8.05
C GLY A 271 -4.07 0.04 9.38
N TYR A 272 -3.73 1.06 10.18
CA TYR A 272 -4.46 1.42 11.39
C TYR A 272 -5.94 1.72 11.08
N GLY A 273 -6.22 2.64 10.16
CA GLY A 273 -7.57 3.06 9.84
C GLY A 273 -8.43 1.90 9.33
N LEU A 274 -7.95 1.16 8.31
CA LEU A 274 -8.67 0.00 7.78
C LEU A 274 -8.91 -1.07 8.86
N GLY A 275 -7.94 -1.28 9.76
CA GLY A 275 -8.02 -2.25 10.85
C GLY A 275 -9.04 -1.91 11.95
N LEU A 276 -9.58 -0.69 11.98
CA LEU A 276 -10.69 -0.34 12.89
C LEU A 276 -12.00 -1.02 12.50
N VAL A 277 -12.16 -1.37 11.21
CA VAL A 277 -13.43 -1.87 10.66
C VAL A 277 -13.29 -3.24 10.01
N TYR A 278 -12.14 -3.54 9.42
CA TYR A 278 -11.93 -4.72 8.58
C TYR A 278 -10.89 -5.68 9.16
N ASP A 279 -10.97 -6.95 8.75
CA ASP A 279 -9.93 -7.94 9.01
C ASP A 279 -8.67 -7.60 8.19
N VAL A 280 -7.71 -6.96 8.86
CA VAL A 280 -6.43 -6.52 8.28
C VAL A 280 -5.29 -7.33 8.91
N SER A 281 -4.42 -7.87 8.07
CA SER A 281 -3.16 -8.47 8.52
C SER A 281 -1.98 -7.89 7.77
N MET A 282 -0.98 -7.44 8.51
CA MET A 282 0.29 -6.98 7.96
C MET A 282 1.16 -8.18 7.58
N VAL A 283 1.76 -8.14 6.39
CA VAL A 283 2.69 -9.14 5.89
C VAL A 283 3.97 -8.46 5.43
N ALA A 284 5.12 -9.08 5.69
CA ALA A 284 6.41 -8.55 5.25
C ALA A 284 6.48 -8.53 3.72
N GLY A 285 6.76 -7.35 3.15
CA GLY A 285 6.75 -7.10 1.71
C GLY A 285 7.84 -7.89 1.00
N PHE A 286 9.07 -7.86 1.50
CA PHE A 286 10.16 -8.64 0.91
C PHE A 286 9.89 -10.15 0.99
N ASP A 287 9.44 -10.67 2.14
CA ASP A 287 9.14 -12.11 2.28
C ASP A 287 7.99 -12.55 1.38
N LEU A 288 7.02 -11.66 1.14
CA LEU A 288 5.98 -11.88 0.15
C LEU A 288 6.58 -12.04 -1.26
N ILE A 289 7.44 -11.13 -1.71
CA ILE A 289 8.09 -11.23 -3.03
C ILE A 289 8.97 -12.47 -3.13
N ARG A 290 9.79 -12.72 -2.11
CA ARG A 290 10.63 -13.92 -2.00
C ARG A 290 9.79 -15.19 -2.17
N THR A 291 8.63 -15.23 -1.52
CA THR A 291 7.68 -16.35 -1.61
C THR A 291 7.01 -16.43 -2.98
N TRP A 292 6.62 -15.30 -3.55
CA TRP A 292 5.91 -15.21 -4.83
C TRP A 292 6.75 -15.67 -6.02
N PHE A 293 8.04 -15.35 -6.00
CA PHE A 293 8.98 -15.75 -7.05
C PHE A 293 9.68 -17.08 -6.79
N ASN A 294 9.43 -17.74 -5.64
CA ASN A 294 10.23 -18.87 -5.15
C ASN A 294 11.74 -18.54 -5.21
N LEU A 295 12.08 -17.35 -4.70
CA LEU A 295 13.39 -16.73 -4.87
C LEU A 295 14.51 -17.61 -4.29
N ASP A 296 14.25 -18.30 -3.17
CA ASP A 296 15.20 -19.24 -2.58
C ASP A 296 15.62 -20.36 -3.54
N GLN A 297 14.67 -20.91 -4.29
CA GLN A 297 14.99 -21.94 -5.26
C GLN A 297 15.73 -21.34 -6.46
N LYS A 298 15.30 -20.17 -6.94
CA LYS A 298 16.00 -19.47 -8.04
C LYS A 298 17.46 -19.15 -7.68
N ILE A 299 17.74 -18.72 -6.45
CA ILE A 299 19.10 -18.49 -5.95
C ILE A 299 19.89 -19.80 -5.95
N LYS A 300 19.33 -20.89 -5.40
CA LYS A 300 20.01 -22.21 -5.37
C LYS A 300 20.32 -22.76 -6.76
N ASP A 301 19.44 -22.51 -7.73
CA ASP A 301 19.61 -22.99 -9.09
C ASP A 301 20.59 -22.13 -9.91
N SER A 302 20.97 -20.95 -9.42
CA SER A 302 21.80 -19.99 -10.16
C SER A 302 23.26 -20.09 -9.74
N GLU A 303 24.17 -19.88 -10.70
CA GLU A 303 25.61 -19.82 -10.46
C GLU A 303 26.05 -18.42 -10.01
N ILE A 304 25.34 -17.39 -10.48
CA ILE A 304 25.60 -15.98 -10.17
C ILE A 304 24.27 -15.29 -9.88
N VAL A 305 24.25 -14.45 -8.84
CA VAL A 305 23.16 -13.53 -8.54
C VAL A 305 23.66 -12.10 -8.71
N ILE A 306 22.91 -11.30 -9.45
CA ILE A 306 23.13 -9.86 -9.62
C ILE A 306 21.90 -9.15 -9.04
N THR A 307 22.11 -8.19 -8.15
CA THR A 307 21.07 -7.50 -7.38
C THR A 307 21.42 -6.04 -7.16
#